data_AF-A0A4V3WCX4-F1
#
_entry.id   AF-A0A4V3WCX4-F1
#
_cell.length_a   1.000
_cell.length_b   1.000
_cell.length_c   1.000
_cell.angle_alpha   90.00
_cell.angle_beta   90.00
_cell.angle_gamma   90.00
#
_symmetry.space_group_name_H-M   'P 1'
#
loop_
_entity.id
_entity.type
_entity.pdbx_description
1 polymer ?
#
loop_
_entity_poly.entity_id
_entity_poly.type
_entity_poly.pdbx_seq_one_letter_code
_entity_poly.pdbx_strand_id
1 'polypeptide(L)'
;MKKRSLLALTTCLALCVPASMAGGAQNMPSGGMSTAQTSNDTDVLFMEVMSMSNLTEIQTSELALKKSSSASIKAYAQEMITAHTKAQAELKALAQAKGIKIADKPGADQRLQYNNLTTLSGAAFDAEYKKVQVDGHAVPD
;
A
#
# COMPACT_ATOMS: atom_id res chain seq x y z
N MET A 1 23.08 24.40 -26.01
CA MET A 1 22.64 25.68 -26.61
C MET A 1 21.28 26.05 -26.04
N LYS A 2 21.22 27.07 -25.19
CA LYS A 2 20.00 27.56 -24.53
C LYS A 2 19.34 28.62 -25.44
N LYS A 3 18.07 28.47 -25.80
CA LYS A 3 17.30 29.53 -26.45
C LYS A 3 16.37 30.19 -25.42
N ARG A 4 16.45 31.52 -25.38
CA ARG A 4 15.81 32.45 -24.43
C ARG A 4 14.56 33.10 -25.07
N SER A 5 13.73 33.68 -24.19
CA SER A 5 12.72 34.74 -24.43
C SER A 5 11.35 34.24 -24.95
N LEU A 6 10.19 34.77 -24.54
CA LEU A 6 9.85 36.14 -24.14
C LEU A 6 8.89 36.24 -22.95
N LEU A 7 9.08 37.35 -22.23
CA LEU A 7 8.26 37.96 -21.20
C LEU A 7 7.04 38.67 -21.84
N ALA A 8 5.84 38.48 -21.29
CA ALA A 8 4.69 39.35 -21.57
C ALA A 8 4.20 39.96 -20.26
N LEU A 9 4.41 41.27 -20.16
CA LEU A 9 4.07 42.17 -19.08
C LEU A 9 2.66 42.71 -19.35
N THR A 10 1.70 42.49 -18.46
CA THR A 10 0.41 43.20 -18.49
C THR A 10 0.12 43.76 -17.11
N THR A 11 0.50 45.01 -16.92
CA THR A 11 0.13 45.87 -15.80
C THR A 11 -1.24 46.47 -16.08
N CYS A 12 -2.21 46.28 -15.19
CA CYS A 12 -3.39 47.14 -15.12
C CYS A 12 -3.51 47.67 -13.69
N LEU A 13 -3.22 48.97 -13.56
CA LEU A 13 -3.32 49.76 -12.34
C LEU A 13 -4.73 50.38 -12.30
N ALA A 14 -5.54 50.03 -11.31
CA ALA A 14 -6.76 50.74 -10.99
C ALA A 14 -6.73 51.11 -9.50
N LEU A 15 -6.44 52.39 -9.24
CA LEU A 15 -6.54 53.06 -7.95
C LEU A 15 -7.97 53.60 -7.78
N CYS A 16 -8.67 53.16 -6.74
CA CYS A 16 -9.77 53.90 -6.13
C CYS A 16 -9.76 53.61 -4.62
N VAL A 17 -9.78 54.66 -3.80
CA VAL A 17 -9.67 54.66 -2.33
C VAL A 17 -10.70 55.70 -1.83
N PRO A 18 -11.20 55.67 -0.58
CA PRO A 18 -11.95 54.64 0.15
C PRO A 18 -13.35 55.17 0.57
N ALA A 19 -14.24 54.31 1.08
CA ALA A 19 -15.37 54.74 1.90
C ALA A 19 -15.48 53.85 3.13
N SER A 20 -15.06 54.38 4.27
CA SER A 20 -15.28 53.82 5.60
C SER A 20 -16.77 53.83 5.91
N MET A 21 -17.32 52.77 6.51
CA MET A 21 -18.39 52.80 7.54
C MET A 21 -18.44 51.43 8.23
N ALA A 22 -18.67 51.47 9.54
CA ALA A 22 -18.50 50.41 10.51
C ALA A 22 -19.60 49.33 10.49
N GLY A 23 -19.28 48.13 11.00
CA GLY A 23 -20.27 47.23 11.57
C GLY A 23 -19.97 45.74 11.44
N GLY A 24 -19.70 45.08 12.57
CA GLY A 24 -20.04 43.66 12.75
C GLY A 24 -18.88 42.68 12.77
N ALA A 25 -18.47 42.29 13.97
CA ALA A 25 -17.77 41.03 14.20
C ALA A 25 -18.68 39.85 13.82
N GLN A 26 -18.23 39.03 12.88
CA GLN A 26 -18.71 37.67 12.70
C GLN A 26 -17.48 36.77 12.63
N ASN A 27 -17.19 36.12 13.77
CA ASN A 27 -16.30 34.96 13.83
C ASN A 27 -16.84 33.91 12.84
N MET A 28 -16.29 33.85 11.64
CA MET A 28 -16.45 32.65 10.83
C MET A 28 -15.58 31.57 11.48
N PRO A 29 -16.14 30.39 11.80
CA PRO A 29 -15.31 29.23 12.05
C PRO A 29 -14.52 29.02 10.76
N SER A 30 -13.20 29.20 10.83
CA SER A 30 -12.30 28.57 9.88
C SER A 30 -12.49 27.07 10.09
N GLY A 31 -13.51 26.51 9.45
CA GLY A 31 -13.70 25.09 9.30
C GLY A 31 -12.45 24.62 8.58
N GLY A 32 -11.53 24.07 9.36
CA GLY A 32 -10.31 23.47 8.85
C GLY A 32 -10.74 22.61 7.69
N MET A 33 -10.27 22.98 6.50
CA MET A 33 -10.44 22.18 5.31
C MET A 33 -9.96 20.80 5.69
N SER A 34 -10.92 19.89 5.89
CA SER A 34 -10.62 18.49 6.07
C SER A 34 -9.91 18.11 4.79
N THR A 35 -8.59 18.04 4.86
CA THR A 35 -7.80 17.23 3.95
C THR A 35 -8.15 15.79 4.32
N ALA A 36 -9.38 15.38 4.03
CA ALA A 36 -9.61 14.04 3.55
C ALA A 36 -8.72 13.97 2.30
N GLN A 37 -7.45 13.62 2.54
CA GLN A 37 -6.50 13.37 1.48
C GLN A 37 -7.15 12.27 0.67
N THR A 38 -7.68 12.65 -0.49
CA THR A 38 -7.93 11.74 -1.59
C THR A 38 -6.60 11.04 -1.81
N SER A 39 -6.48 9.81 -1.32
CA SER A 39 -5.42 8.91 -1.68
C SER A 39 -5.30 8.98 -3.19
N ASN A 40 -4.15 9.44 -3.71
CA ASN A 40 -3.94 9.40 -5.15
C ASN A 40 -3.92 7.91 -5.56
N ASP A 41 -4.26 7.60 -6.80
CA ASP A 41 -4.47 6.21 -7.26
C ASP A 41 -3.31 5.26 -6.90
N THR A 42 -2.09 5.78 -6.78
CA THR A 42 -0.90 5.06 -6.29
C THR A 42 -1.06 4.47 -4.90
N ASP A 43 -1.58 5.22 -3.92
CA ASP A 43 -1.77 4.74 -2.54
C ASP A 43 -2.83 3.63 -2.50
N VAL A 44 -3.91 3.78 -3.27
CA VAL A 44 -4.96 2.76 -3.38
C VAL A 44 -4.40 1.46 -3.96
N LEU A 45 -3.66 1.56 -5.06
CA LEU A 45 -3.02 0.41 -5.71
C LEU A 45 -1.98 -0.24 -4.79
N PHE A 46 -1.18 0.57 -4.10
CA PHE A 46 -0.20 0.06 -3.15
C PHE A 46 -0.89 -0.75 -2.04
N MET A 47 -1.95 -0.22 -1.43
CA MET A 47 -2.66 -0.91 -0.36
C MET A 47 -3.36 -2.18 -0.84
N GLU A 48 -3.89 -2.19 -2.07
CA GLU A 48 -4.43 -3.40 -2.69
C GLU A 48 -3.34 -4.47 -2.87
N VAL A 49 -2.20 -4.10 -3.48
CA VAL A 49 -1.08 -5.01 -3.75
C VAL A 49 -0.47 -5.56 -2.47
N MET A 50 -0.24 -4.71 -1.46
CA MET A 50 0.30 -5.13 -0.18
C MET A 50 -0.65 -6.07 0.58
N SER A 51 -1.97 -5.85 0.44
CA SER A 51 -2.96 -6.77 1.01
C SER A 51 -2.87 -8.15 0.37
N MET A 52 -2.81 -8.21 -0.97
CA MET A 52 -2.61 -9.48 -1.68
C MET A 52 -1.29 -10.15 -1.31
N SER A 53 -0.21 -9.38 -1.17
CA SER A 53 1.11 -9.90 -0.78
C SER A 53 1.08 -10.51 0.61
N ASN A 54 0.60 -9.77 1.63
CA ASN A 54 0.49 -10.27 3.00
C ASN A 54 -0.33 -11.56 3.08
N LEU A 55 -1.47 -11.60 2.37
CA LEU A 55 -2.33 -12.79 2.37
C LEU A 55 -1.67 -13.98 1.68
N THR A 56 -0.85 -13.73 0.65
CA THR A 56 -0.08 -14.79 -0.03
C THR A 56 0.95 -15.38 0.93
N GLU A 57 1.76 -14.52 1.55
CA GLU A 57 2.81 -14.90 2.50
C GLU A 57 2.28 -15.71 3.68
N ILE A 58 1.11 -15.33 4.21
CA ILE A 58 0.42 -16.10 5.25
C ILE A 58 0.04 -17.49 4.72
N GLN A 59 -0.61 -17.58 3.56
CA GLN A 59 -1.09 -18.85 3.02
C GLN A 59 0.03 -19.81 2.63
N THR A 60 1.10 -19.31 1.99
CA THR A 60 2.27 -20.13 1.63
C THR A 60 3.01 -20.62 2.87
N SER A 61 3.12 -19.78 3.90
CA SER A 61 3.74 -20.15 5.17
C SER A 61 2.91 -21.16 5.97
N GLU A 62 1.59 -21.01 6.01
CA GLU A 62 0.69 -22.01 6.60
C GLU A 62 0.81 -23.37 5.90
N LEU A 63 0.99 -23.36 4.58
CA LEU A 63 1.25 -24.56 3.80
C LEU A 63 2.59 -25.20 4.17
N ALA A 64 3.63 -24.38 4.42
CA ALA A 64 4.95 -24.85 4.84
C ALA A 64 4.93 -25.52 6.22
N LEU A 65 4.13 -25.01 7.17
CA LEU A 65 3.91 -25.67 8.46
C LEU A 65 3.32 -27.08 8.31
N LYS A 66 2.47 -27.28 7.29
CA LYS A 66 1.80 -28.56 7.00
C LYS A 66 2.68 -29.54 6.23
N LYS A 67 3.47 -29.05 5.27
CA LYS A 67 4.14 -29.90 4.27
C LYS A 67 5.64 -30.10 4.50
N SER A 68 6.32 -29.18 5.16
CA SER A 68 7.76 -29.31 5.41
C SER A 68 8.02 -30.26 6.58
N SER A 69 9.14 -31.00 6.51
CA SER A 69 9.72 -31.70 7.66
C SER A 69 10.88 -30.93 8.30
N SER A 70 11.31 -29.82 7.69
CA SER A 70 12.45 -29.04 8.16
C SER A 70 12.04 -28.10 9.31
N ALA A 71 12.72 -28.23 10.45
CA ALA A 71 12.49 -27.37 11.61
C ALA A 71 12.77 -25.89 11.31
N SER A 72 13.80 -25.59 10.51
CA SER A 72 14.14 -24.20 10.15
C SER A 72 13.10 -23.57 9.22
N ILE A 73 12.57 -24.34 8.26
CA ILE A 73 11.50 -23.86 7.37
C ILE A 73 10.22 -23.59 8.17
N LYS A 74 9.89 -24.47 9.12
CA LYS A 74 8.73 -24.25 10.00
C LYS A 74 8.89 -23.03 10.90
N ALA A 75 10.08 -22.82 11.46
CA ALA A 75 10.36 -21.64 12.29
C ALA A 75 10.21 -20.36 11.46
N TYR A 76 10.81 -20.31 10.28
CA TYR A 76 10.69 -19.17 9.36
C TYR A 76 9.24 -18.93 8.91
N ALA A 77 8.51 -19.99 8.55
CA ALA A 77 7.09 -19.88 8.20
C ALA A 77 6.25 -19.29 9.34
N GLN A 78 6.55 -19.67 10.59
CA GLN A 78 5.86 -19.10 11.74
C GLN A 78 6.14 -17.59 11.91
N GLU A 79 7.37 -17.15 11.68
CA GLU A 79 7.75 -15.74 11.69
C GLU A 79 7.00 -14.96 10.59
N MET A 80 6.94 -15.51 9.37
CA MET A 80 6.21 -14.90 8.24
C MET A 80 4.72 -14.76 8.54
N ILE A 81 4.08 -15.81 9.08
CA ILE A 81 2.68 -15.73 9.51
C ILE A 81 2.49 -14.59 10.52
N THR A 82 3.34 -14.51 11.55
CA THR A 82 3.23 -13.47 12.58
C THR A 82 3.41 -12.06 12.00
N ALA A 83 4.47 -11.84 11.21
CA ALA A 83 4.79 -10.55 10.64
C ALA A 83 3.70 -10.08 9.65
N HIS A 84 3.33 -10.92 8.69
CA HIS A 84 2.35 -10.54 7.67
C HIS A 84 0.92 -10.47 8.20
N THR A 85 0.55 -11.24 9.22
CA THR A 85 -0.75 -11.09 9.89
C THR A 85 -0.85 -9.73 10.58
N LYS A 86 0.21 -9.32 11.29
CA LYS A 86 0.26 -8.00 11.92
C LYS A 86 0.18 -6.88 10.86
N ALA A 87 1.01 -6.96 9.82
CA ALA A 87 1.00 -5.99 8.73
C ALA A 87 -0.36 -5.90 8.04
N GLN A 88 -1.04 -7.04 7.84
CA GLN A 88 -2.37 -7.08 7.24
C GLN A 88 -3.44 -6.42 8.13
N ALA A 89 -3.35 -6.59 9.45
CA ALA A 89 -4.26 -5.95 10.39
C ALA A 89 -4.08 -4.42 10.39
N GLU A 90 -2.83 -3.95 10.41
CA GLU A 90 -2.49 -2.52 10.34
C GLU A 90 -2.95 -1.91 9.00
N LEU A 91 -2.71 -2.60 7.88
CA LEU A 91 -3.15 -2.19 6.55
C LEU A 91 -4.67 -2.09 6.45
N LYS A 92 -5.40 -3.07 7.01
CA LYS A 92 -6.87 -3.05 7.10
C LYS A 92 -7.39 -1.84 7.87
N ALA A 93 -6.78 -1.53 9.02
CA ALA A 93 -7.17 -0.38 9.83
C ALA A 93 -6.94 0.94 9.08
N LEU A 94 -5.79 1.08 8.41
CA LEU A 94 -5.47 2.25 7.59
C LEU A 94 -6.44 2.39 6.40
N ALA A 95 -6.77 1.28 5.74
CA ALA A 95 -7.70 1.26 4.61
C ALA A 95 -9.09 1.75 5.03
N GLN A 96 -9.59 1.26 6.16
CA GLN A 96 -10.87 1.68 6.74
C GLN A 96 -10.87 3.17 7.07
N ALA A 97 -9.81 3.67 7.72
CA ALA A 97 -9.69 5.10 8.05
C ALA A 97 -9.68 6.01 6.82
N LYS A 98 -9.21 5.51 5.67
CA LYS A 98 -9.13 6.24 4.40
C LYS A 98 -10.30 5.95 3.44
N GLY A 99 -11.23 5.09 3.81
CA GLY A 99 -12.33 4.67 2.92
C GLY A 99 -11.87 3.88 1.69
N ILE A 100 -10.70 3.24 1.76
CA ILE A 100 -10.12 2.44 0.68
C ILE A 100 -10.54 0.98 0.84
N LYS A 101 -10.94 0.34 -0.24
CA LYS A 101 -11.11 -1.12 -0.28
C LYS A 101 -9.76 -1.76 -0.59
N ILE A 102 -9.44 -2.81 0.15
CA ILE A 102 -8.27 -3.65 -0.09
C ILE A 102 -8.68 -5.10 -0.32
N ALA A 103 -7.81 -5.88 -0.94
CA ALA A 103 -8.02 -7.29 -1.22
C ALA A 103 -8.33 -8.11 0.05
N ASP A 104 -9.19 -9.11 -0.08
CA ASP A 104 -9.52 -10.10 0.95
C ASP A 104 -8.89 -11.48 0.69
N LYS A 105 -8.20 -11.62 -0.45
CA LYS A 105 -7.52 -12.84 -0.89
C LYS A 105 -6.29 -12.51 -1.76
N PRO A 106 -5.36 -13.45 -1.94
CA PRO A 106 -4.31 -13.32 -2.95
C PRO A 106 -4.86 -13.10 -4.35
N GLY A 107 -4.10 -12.38 -5.19
CA GLY A 107 -4.35 -12.19 -6.61
C GLY A 107 -4.23 -13.48 -7.42
N ALA A 108 -4.57 -13.42 -8.71
CA ALA A 108 -4.64 -14.61 -9.55
C ALA A 108 -3.30 -15.35 -9.65
N ASP A 109 -2.21 -14.62 -9.93
CA ASP A 109 -0.87 -15.20 -10.09
C ASP A 109 -0.35 -15.80 -8.78
N GLN A 110 -0.59 -15.13 -7.65
CA GLN A 110 -0.23 -15.64 -6.33
C GLN A 110 -1.01 -16.92 -5.98
N ARG A 111 -2.28 -17.03 -6.38
CA ARG A 111 -3.04 -18.28 -6.23
C ARG A 111 -2.50 -19.39 -7.13
N LEU A 112 -2.01 -19.09 -8.33
CA LEU A 112 -1.35 -20.07 -9.19
C LEU A 112 -0.05 -20.58 -8.56
N GLN A 113 0.75 -19.67 -7.99
CA GLN A 113 1.95 -20.00 -7.25
C GLN A 113 1.66 -20.87 -6.02
N TYR A 114 0.63 -20.52 -5.24
CA TYR A 114 0.15 -21.35 -4.13
C TYR A 114 -0.26 -22.75 -4.63
N ASN A 115 -1.06 -22.83 -5.70
CA ASN A 115 -1.47 -24.10 -6.27
C ASN A 115 -0.27 -24.95 -6.70
N ASN A 116 0.75 -24.36 -7.34
CA ASN A 116 1.99 -25.05 -7.68
C ASN A 116 2.66 -25.65 -6.44
N LEU A 117 2.85 -24.86 -5.38
CA LEU A 117 3.39 -25.34 -4.10
C LEU A 117 2.59 -26.52 -3.52
N THR A 118 1.26 -26.52 -3.64
CA THR A 118 0.44 -27.63 -3.11
C THR A 118 0.76 -28.98 -3.77
N THR A 119 1.20 -28.98 -5.04
CA THR A 119 1.52 -30.20 -5.80
C THR A 119 2.87 -30.82 -5.39
N LEU A 120 3.75 -30.04 -4.77
CA LEU A 120 5.09 -30.47 -4.40
C LEU A 120 5.11 -31.16 -3.03
N SER A 121 6.18 -31.88 -2.72
CA SER A 121 6.39 -32.51 -1.41
C SER A 121 7.88 -32.65 -1.07
N GLY A 122 8.18 -32.87 0.20
CA GLY A 122 9.54 -33.06 0.69
C GLY A 122 10.51 -31.96 0.26
N ALA A 123 11.69 -32.35 -0.21
CA ALA A 123 12.74 -31.41 -0.60
C ALA A 123 12.33 -30.49 -1.77
N ALA A 124 11.47 -30.95 -2.69
CA ALA A 124 10.98 -30.14 -3.80
C ALA A 124 10.06 -29.02 -3.31
N PHE A 125 9.18 -29.33 -2.34
CA PHE A 125 8.37 -28.33 -1.67
C PHE A 125 9.24 -27.30 -0.93
N ASP A 126 10.20 -27.78 -0.14
CA ASP A 126 11.09 -26.92 0.64
C ASP A 126 11.93 -25.97 -0.25
N ALA A 127 12.38 -26.45 -1.41
CA ALA A 127 13.12 -25.64 -2.37
C ALA A 127 12.24 -24.56 -3.00
N GLU A 128 11.05 -24.94 -3.48
CA GLU A 128 10.13 -24.00 -4.11
C GLU A 128 9.61 -22.97 -3.11
N TYR A 129 9.28 -23.37 -1.88
CA TYR A 129 8.86 -22.45 -0.83
C TYR A 129 9.93 -21.38 -0.59
N LYS A 130 11.20 -21.76 -0.41
CA LYS A 130 12.29 -20.78 -0.24
C LYS A 130 12.40 -19.84 -1.43
N LYS A 131 12.27 -20.35 -2.66
CA LYS A 131 12.31 -19.54 -3.87
C LYS A 131 11.19 -18.50 -3.87
N VAL A 132 9.95 -18.93 -3.60
CA VAL A 132 8.78 -18.06 -3.48
C VAL A 132 9.01 -16.93 -2.47
N GLN A 133 9.53 -17.26 -1.29
CA GLN A 133 9.79 -16.28 -0.24
C GLN A 133 10.88 -15.28 -0.65
N VAL A 134 11.96 -15.74 -1.27
CA VAL A 134 13.02 -14.85 -1.76
C VAL A 134 12.49 -13.92 -2.85
N ASP A 135 11.76 -14.44 -3.82
CA ASP A 135 11.21 -13.64 -4.92
C ASP A 135 10.19 -12.60 -4.40
N GLY A 136 9.37 -12.96 -3.40
CA GLY A 136 8.40 -12.06 -2.78
C GLY A 136 9.02 -10.93 -1.94
N HIS A 137 10.26 -11.13 -1.46
CA HIS A 137 11.00 -10.16 -0.65
C HIS A 137 12.12 -9.45 -1.40
N ALA A 138 12.32 -9.77 -2.68
CA ALA A 138 13.28 -9.08 -3.53
C ALA A 138 12.75 -7.69 -3.89
N VAL A 139 13.61 -6.68 -3.82
CA VAL A 139 13.36 -5.39 -4.45
C VAL A 139 13.85 -5.52 -5.89
N PRO A 140 12.99 -5.34 -6.91
CA PRO A 140 13.46 -5.29 -8.30
C PRO A 140 14.41 -4.10 -8.47
N ASP A 141 15.57 -4.34 -9.08
CA ASP A 141 16.53 -3.28 -9.47
C ASP A 141 15.90 -2.25 -10.43
#